data_AF-A0A5B9ERZ0-F1
#
_entry.id   AF-A0A5B9ERZ0-F1
#
_cell.length_a   1.000
_cell.length_b   1.000
_cell.length_c   1.000
_cell.angle_alpha   90.00
_cell.angle_beta   90.00
_cell.angle_gamma   90.00
#
_symmetry.space_group_name_H-M   'P 1'
#
loop_
_entity.id
_entity.type
_entity.pdbx_description
1 polymer ?
#
loop_
_entity_poly.entity_id
_entity_poly.type
_entity_poly.pdbx_seq_one_letter_code
_entity_poly.pdbx_strand_id
1 'polypeptide(L)'
;MRLQVRRRQGLHPLALVQLRRRFLGLVNRAPSLPWEVDSGSLRYCREIIDSACGLVELYPPIQTAAHLVVPAQTERFGSIALKIGLRRLAQRRAGTREGAAIPPLSEIAALRKLADHPEFSLPVLVCADDHSWFIRQWTSGEVLSEIEGFAWNKTTVVELWKLFEKIFEIFHDAAEPWLIRDIKPSNVLYGSGKFSLFDFSTTRPLSEVNSRNRRDRLGSRAGRSWGPELLFQGKDPIGVNADYFSLATMLYQLLRRERGPVWQNETPGQEQAVAAYAVEYEKVRKKFPKSLKEVGMSGTQIDFWVACMNPDQGQRPDQFLSLNGGRFGSLASLWGRRY
;
A
#
# COMPACT_ATOMS: atom_id res chain seq x y z
N MET A 1 23.19 -14.00 13.64
CA MET A 1 22.00 -13.60 14.42
C MET A 1 20.90 -14.63 14.17
N ARG A 2 20.61 -15.53 15.14
CA ARG A 2 19.63 -16.61 14.98
C ARG A 2 18.21 -16.07 15.27
N LEU A 3 17.38 -15.90 14.24
CA LEU A 3 15.95 -15.61 14.40
C LEU A 3 15.25 -16.82 15.00
N GLN A 4 14.64 -16.66 16.18
CA GLN A 4 13.74 -17.66 16.77
C GLN A 4 12.46 -17.76 15.92
N VAL A 5 12.31 -18.85 15.18
CA VAL A 5 11.08 -19.16 14.43
C VAL A 5 10.04 -19.72 15.40
N ARG A 6 9.01 -18.93 15.75
CA ARG A 6 7.81 -19.46 16.42
C ARG A 6 7.00 -20.27 15.41
N ARG A 7 6.89 -21.59 15.59
CA ARG A 7 5.96 -22.45 14.84
C ARG A 7 4.52 -21.97 15.08
N ARG A 8 3.83 -21.48 14.04
CA ARG A 8 2.38 -21.27 14.05
C ARG A 8 1.70 -22.30 13.15
N GLN A 9 0.50 -22.70 13.55
CA GLN A 9 -0.33 -23.73 12.92
C GLN A 9 -0.55 -23.43 11.43
N GLY A 10 -0.49 -24.47 10.59
CA GLY A 10 -0.67 -24.39 9.15
C GLY A 10 -2.05 -23.86 8.74
N LEU A 11 -2.15 -23.35 7.51
CA LEU A 11 -3.41 -22.83 6.98
C LEU A 11 -4.48 -23.92 6.85
N HIS A 12 -5.70 -23.55 7.20
CA HIS A 12 -6.87 -24.42 7.09
C HIS A 12 -7.17 -24.75 5.61
N PRO A 13 -7.50 -26.00 5.25
CA PRO A 13 -7.77 -26.44 3.87
C PRO A 13 -8.82 -25.60 3.11
N LEU A 14 -9.78 -25.00 3.81
CA LEU A 14 -10.77 -24.08 3.21
C LEU A 14 -10.15 -22.78 2.67
N ALA A 15 -9.03 -22.30 3.23
CA ALA A 15 -8.29 -21.16 2.70
C ALA A 15 -7.66 -21.49 1.34
N LEU A 16 -7.21 -22.74 1.14
CA LEU A 16 -6.67 -23.23 -0.14
C LEU A 16 -7.75 -23.36 -1.23
N VAL A 17 -8.96 -23.75 -0.86
CA VAL A 17 -10.12 -23.81 -1.78
C VAL A 17 -10.60 -22.40 -2.17
N GLN A 18 -10.57 -21.44 -1.23
CA GLN A 18 -10.84 -20.02 -1.53
C GLN A 18 -9.74 -19.39 -2.39
N LEU A 19 -8.47 -19.75 -2.20
CA LEU A 19 -7.39 -19.42 -3.13
C LEU A 19 -7.79 -19.84 -4.54
N ARG A 20 -8.12 -21.12 -4.76
CA ARG A 20 -8.42 -21.69 -6.10
C ARG A 20 -9.62 -21.04 -6.80
N ARG A 21 -10.69 -20.66 -6.08
CA ARG A 21 -11.86 -19.96 -6.66
C ARG A 21 -11.61 -18.47 -6.93
N ARG A 22 -10.78 -17.79 -6.13
CA ARG A 22 -10.38 -16.38 -6.34
C ARG A 22 -9.32 -16.22 -7.44
N PHE A 23 -8.47 -17.24 -7.63
CA PHE A 23 -7.47 -17.29 -8.72
C PHE A 23 -8.10 -17.25 -10.12
N LEU A 24 -9.25 -17.89 -10.34
CA LEU A 24 -9.94 -17.85 -11.63
C LEU A 24 -10.60 -16.48 -11.93
N GLY A 25 -10.89 -15.68 -10.90
CA GLY A 25 -11.43 -14.32 -11.06
C GLY A 25 -10.39 -13.28 -11.49
N LEU A 26 -9.16 -13.39 -10.95
CA LEU A 26 -8.01 -12.54 -11.29
C LEU A 26 -7.45 -12.80 -12.70
N VAL A 27 -7.49 -14.06 -13.16
CA VAL A 27 -7.00 -14.46 -14.49
C VAL A 27 -7.91 -13.95 -15.62
N ASN A 28 -9.21 -13.76 -15.36
CA ASN A 28 -10.19 -13.40 -16.40
C ASN A 28 -10.22 -11.91 -16.80
N ARG A 29 -9.36 -11.05 -16.24
CA ARG A 29 -9.33 -9.61 -16.56
C ARG A 29 -7.95 -9.00 -16.78
N ALA A 30 -6.88 -9.77 -16.66
CA ALA A 30 -5.61 -9.32 -17.21
C ALA A 30 -5.72 -9.40 -18.74
N PRO A 31 -5.49 -8.30 -19.51
CA PRO A 31 -5.21 -8.48 -20.93
C PRO A 31 -4.10 -9.52 -21.03
N SER A 32 -4.17 -10.42 -22.00
CA SER A 32 -3.14 -11.44 -22.26
C SER A 32 -1.79 -10.74 -22.35
N LEU A 33 -1.09 -10.63 -21.21
CA LEU A 33 0.26 -10.13 -21.18
C LEU A 33 1.06 -11.17 -21.97
N PRO A 34 1.91 -10.75 -22.94
CA PRO A 34 2.54 -11.65 -23.92
C PRO A 34 3.61 -12.58 -23.32
N TRP A 35 3.59 -12.77 -22.00
CA TRP A 35 4.52 -13.57 -21.24
C TRP A 35 3.71 -14.61 -20.49
N GLU A 36 3.46 -15.75 -21.11
CA GLU A 36 3.26 -16.95 -20.33
C GLU A 36 4.52 -17.15 -19.48
N VAL A 37 4.34 -17.36 -18.17
CA VAL A 37 5.46 -17.66 -17.29
C VAL A 37 5.99 -19.03 -17.73
N ASP A 38 7.03 -19.04 -18.57
CA ASP A 38 7.55 -20.29 -19.08
C ASP A 38 8.15 -21.16 -17.97
N SER A 39 8.25 -22.44 -18.27
CA SER A 39 8.75 -23.48 -17.39
C SER A 39 10.14 -23.19 -16.83
N GLY A 40 10.98 -22.44 -17.56
CA GLY A 40 12.31 -22.04 -17.10
C GLY A 40 12.26 -21.04 -15.94
N SER A 41 11.37 -20.04 -16.00
CA SER A 41 11.17 -19.09 -14.90
C SER A 41 10.62 -19.76 -13.65
N LEU A 42 9.64 -20.65 -13.82
CA LEU A 42 9.06 -21.39 -12.70
C LEU A 42 10.08 -22.33 -12.06
N ARG A 43 10.91 -22.99 -12.86
CA ARG A 43 12.02 -23.82 -12.35
C ARG A 43 13.00 -22.98 -11.53
N TYR A 44 13.41 -21.82 -12.04
CA TYR A 44 14.31 -20.92 -11.30
C TYR A 44 13.69 -20.44 -9.97
N CYS A 45 12.41 -20.06 -9.97
CA CYS A 45 11.72 -19.67 -8.74
C CYS A 45 11.61 -20.84 -7.75
N ARG A 46 11.35 -22.06 -8.25
CA ARG A 46 11.33 -23.30 -7.48
C ARG A 46 12.66 -23.51 -6.76
N GLU A 47 13.78 -23.42 -7.49
CA GLU A 47 15.13 -23.59 -6.95
C GLU A 47 15.46 -22.56 -5.86
N ILE A 48 15.10 -21.28 -6.08
CA ILE A 48 15.27 -20.22 -5.06
C ILE A 48 14.50 -20.58 -3.78
N ILE A 49 13.22 -20.91 -3.91
CA ILE A 49 12.37 -21.17 -2.74
C ILE A 49 12.84 -22.42 -2.00
N ASP A 50 13.16 -23.48 -2.75
CA ASP A 50 13.59 -24.75 -2.19
C ASP A 50 14.90 -24.61 -1.42
N SER A 51 15.92 -24.04 -2.05
CA SER A 51 17.22 -23.80 -1.39
C SER A 51 17.14 -22.88 -0.17
N ALA A 52 16.26 -21.88 -0.19
CA ALA A 52 16.13 -20.91 0.90
C ALA A 52 15.27 -21.40 2.06
N CYS A 53 14.20 -22.15 1.76
CA CYS A 53 13.08 -22.35 2.69
C CYS A 53 12.59 -23.80 2.79
N GLY A 54 13.06 -24.73 1.95
CA GLY A 54 12.54 -26.10 1.84
C GLY A 54 11.14 -26.10 1.23
N LEU A 55 11.04 -26.27 -0.09
CA LEU A 55 9.78 -26.10 -0.81
C LEU A 55 8.89 -27.34 -0.63
N VAL A 56 7.65 -27.12 -0.22
CA VAL A 56 6.61 -28.16 -0.19
C VAL A 56 5.74 -28.08 -1.44
N GLU A 57 5.20 -26.91 -1.75
CA GLU A 57 4.24 -26.72 -2.84
C GLU A 57 4.37 -25.33 -3.46
N LEU A 58 4.26 -25.23 -4.79
CA LEU A 58 4.13 -23.95 -5.50
C LEU A 58 2.67 -23.74 -5.89
N TYR A 59 2.20 -22.51 -5.71
CA TYR A 59 0.90 -22.07 -6.18
C TYR A 59 1.05 -21.32 -7.53
N PRO A 60 -0.05 -21.12 -8.28
CA PRO A 60 -0.01 -20.36 -9.52
C PRO A 60 0.63 -18.98 -9.32
N PRO A 61 1.62 -18.60 -10.16
CA PRO A 61 2.27 -17.32 -10.03
C PRO A 61 1.34 -16.18 -10.43
N ILE A 62 1.60 -14.99 -9.87
CA ILE A 62 0.94 -13.75 -10.23
C ILE A 62 1.96 -12.88 -10.94
N GLN A 63 1.66 -12.51 -12.19
CA GLN A 63 2.50 -11.60 -12.95
C GLN A 63 1.91 -10.20 -12.99
N THR A 64 2.74 -9.21 -12.72
CA THR A 64 2.44 -7.78 -12.88
C THR A 64 3.27 -7.21 -14.01
N ALA A 65 3.13 -5.91 -14.32
CA ALA A 65 3.97 -5.25 -15.32
C ALA A 65 5.48 -5.27 -14.97
N ALA A 66 5.84 -5.37 -13.69
CA ALA A 66 7.22 -5.25 -13.22
C ALA A 66 7.76 -6.48 -12.48
N HIS A 67 6.88 -7.31 -11.92
CA HIS A 67 7.26 -8.40 -11.02
C HIS A 67 6.51 -9.69 -11.33
N LEU A 68 7.17 -10.80 -11.06
CA LEU A 68 6.57 -12.11 -10.85
C LEU A 68 6.49 -12.35 -9.34
N VAL A 69 5.32 -12.73 -8.85
CA VAL A 69 5.09 -13.12 -7.46
C VAL A 69 4.73 -14.59 -7.46
N VAL A 70 5.52 -15.41 -6.79
CA VAL A 70 5.34 -16.87 -6.71
C VAL A 70 4.96 -17.24 -5.28
N PRO A 71 3.68 -17.50 -4.99
CA PRO A 71 3.25 -17.98 -3.69
C PRO A 71 3.68 -19.44 -3.52
N ALA A 72 4.07 -19.82 -2.30
CA ALA A 72 4.51 -21.18 -2.01
C ALA A 72 4.25 -21.58 -0.56
N GLN A 73 4.16 -22.90 -0.34
CA GLN A 73 4.22 -23.52 0.98
C GLN A 73 5.63 -24.07 1.20
N THR A 74 6.19 -23.81 2.38
CA THR A 74 7.56 -24.20 2.75
C THR A 74 7.59 -24.89 4.11
N GLU A 75 8.56 -25.76 4.31
CA GLU A 75 8.79 -26.44 5.59
C GLU A 75 9.20 -25.46 6.69
N ARG A 76 10.07 -24.51 6.33
CA ARG A 76 10.71 -23.62 7.31
C ARG A 76 9.82 -22.47 7.77
N PHE A 77 9.02 -21.90 6.86
CA PHE A 77 8.29 -20.65 7.12
C PHE A 77 6.79 -20.74 6.86
N GLY A 78 6.28 -21.92 6.51
CA GLY A 78 4.89 -22.07 6.12
C GLY A 78 4.62 -21.37 4.79
N SER A 79 3.56 -20.57 4.72
CA SER A 79 3.18 -19.88 3.48
C SER A 79 3.97 -18.59 3.27
N ILE A 80 4.55 -18.48 2.07
CA ILE A 80 5.40 -17.38 1.67
C ILE A 80 5.00 -16.84 0.29
N ALA A 81 5.58 -15.70 -0.08
CA ALA A 81 5.69 -15.26 -1.47
C ALA A 81 7.14 -14.88 -1.80
N LEU A 82 7.63 -15.41 -2.92
CA LEU A 82 8.80 -14.90 -3.62
C LEU A 82 8.35 -13.76 -4.54
N LYS A 83 8.93 -12.57 -4.39
CA LYS A 83 8.76 -11.46 -5.34
C LYS A 83 10.07 -11.28 -6.11
N ILE A 84 10.00 -11.33 -7.43
CA ILE A 84 11.15 -11.17 -8.33
C ILE A 84 10.84 -10.19 -9.47
N GLY A 85 11.79 -9.32 -9.81
CA GLY A 85 11.63 -8.37 -10.92
C GLY A 85 11.74 -9.05 -12.29
N LEU A 86 10.76 -8.79 -13.18
CA LEU A 86 10.70 -9.40 -14.52
C LEU A 86 11.89 -9.04 -15.41
N ARG A 87 12.36 -7.78 -15.36
CA ARG A 87 13.54 -7.34 -16.13
C ARG A 87 14.78 -8.17 -15.77
N ARG A 88 14.92 -8.55 -14.50
CA ARG A 88 16.06 -9.35 -14.04
C ARG A 88 15.92 -10.82 -14.39
N LEU A 89 14.70 -11.34 -14.33
CA LEU A 89 14.37 -12.68 -14.82
C LEU A 89 14.75 -12.82 -16.30
N ALA A 90 14.47 -11.79 -17.11
CA ALA A 90 14.89 -11.71 -18.52
C ALA A 90 16.41 -11.61 -18.69
N GLN A 91 17.11 -10.79 -17.91
CA GLN A 91 18.58 -10.65 -17.99
C GLN A 91 19.33 -11.92 -17.62
N ARG A 92 18.89 -12.61 -16.56
CA ARG A 92 19.45 -13.92 -16.18
C ARG A 92 19.35 -14.94 -17.31
N ARG A 93 18.23 -14.96 -18.05
CA ARG A 93 18.10 -15.83 -19.24
C ARG A 93 19.08 -15.46 -20.33
N ALA A 94 19.30 -14.16 -20.54
CA ALA A 94 20.24 -13.65 -21.52
C ALA A 94 21.72 -13.83 -21.10
N GLY A 95 22.00 -14.35 -19.90
CA GLY A 95 23.36 -14.46 -19.37
C GLY A 95 24.02 -13.11 -19.05
N THR A 96 23.25 -12.01 -19.05
CA THR A 96 23.77 -10.65 -18.86
C THR A 96 23.63 -10.22 -17.40
N ARG A 97 24.71 -9.64 -16.83
CA ARG A 97 24.75 -9.19 -15.42
C ARG A 97 24.52 -7.69 -15.23
N GLU A 98 24.40 -6.91 -16.30
CA GLU A 98 24.40 -5.44 -16.19
C GLU A 98 22.99 -4.80 -16.21
N GLY A 99 22.76 -3.96 -15.19
CA GLY A 99 21.82 -2.84 -15.21
C GLY A 99 20.33 -3.19 -15.25
N ALA A 100 19.70 -3.43 -14.09
CA ALA A 100 18.23 -3.33 -13.93
C ALA A 100 17.78 -3.19 -12.48
N ALA A 101 16.57 -2.63 -12.31
CA ALA A 101 15.92 -2.30 -11.05
C ALA A 101 15.87 -3.47 -10.04
N ILE A 102 16.67 -3.31 -8.99
CA ILE A 102 16.61 -4.02 -7.72
C ILE A 102 15.22 -3.76 -7.09
N PRO A 103 14.46 -4.76 -6.57
CA PRO A 103 13.44 -4.53 -5.56
C PRO A 103 13.93 -3.42 -4.64
N PRO A 104 13.30 -2.25 -4.63
CA PRO A 104 13.98 -1.06 -4.15
C PRO A 104 14.45 -1.34 -2.73
N LEU A 105 15.74 -1.10 -2.43
CA LEU A 105 16.32 -1.37 -1.10
C LEU A 105 15.44 -0.84 0.04
N SER A 106 14.71 0.23 -0.24
CA SER A 106 13.72 0.84 0.60
C SER A 106 12.43 0.04 0.81
N GLU A 107 11.96 -0.81 -0.12
CA GLU A 107 10.89 -1.79 0.13
C GLU A 107 11.35 -2.84 1.14
N ILE A 108 12.56 -3.39 0.97
CA ILE A 108 13.15 -4.35 1.92
C ILE A 108 13.33 -3.67 3.29
N ALA A 109 13.83 -2.44 3.33
CA ALA A 109 13.99 -1.68 4.56
C ALA A 109 12.64 -1.38 5.24
N ALA A 110 11.60 -1.02 4.47
CA ALA A 110 10.26 -0.80 4.99
C ALA A 110 9.64 -2.07 5.58
N LEU A 111 9.79 -3.21 4.90
CA LEU A 111 9.33 -4.50 5.40
C LEU A 111 10.09 -4.94 6.66
N ARG A 112 11.40 -4.64 6.77
CA ARG A 112 12.18 -4.90 7.98
C ARG A 112 11.68 -4.06 9.17
N LYS A 113 11.41 -2.77 8.96
CA LYS A 113 10.82 -1.90 9.99
C LYS A 113 9.50 -2.47 10.53
N LEU A 114 8.64 -2.98 9.66
CA LEU A 114 7.40 -3.64 10.09
C LEU A 114 7.69 -4.94 10.87
N ALA A 115 8.65 -5.74 10.43
CA ALA A 115 9.01 -6.99 11.07
C ALA A 115 9.52 -6.82 12.51
N ASP A 116 10.14 -5.68 12.80
CA ASP A 116 10.63 -5.33 14.14
C ASP A 116 9.49 -4.90 15.09
N HIS A 117 8.29 -4.61 14.56
CA HIS A 117 7.14 -4.20 15.35
C HIS A 117 6.34 -5.41 15.88
N PRO A 118 6.01 -5.48 17.19
CA PRO A 118 5.41 -6.67 17.80
C PRO A 118 4.04 -7.06 17.23
N GLU A 119 3.32 -6.10 16.66
CA GLU A 119 1.99 -6.33 16.06
C GLU A 119 2.02 -6.68 14.56
N PHE A 120 3.13 -6.43 13.85
CA PHE A 120 3.24 -6.70 12.41
C PHE A 120 4.15 -7.89 12.16
N SER A 121 3.56 -9.06 11.96
CA SER A 121 4.30 -10.25 11.53
C SER A 121 4.39 -10.29 9.99
N LEU A 122 5.05 -9.32 9.37
CA LEU A 122 5.37 -9.34 7.93
C LEU A 122 6.89 -9.38 7.68
N PRO A 123 7.63 -10.38 8.20
CA PRO A 123 9.06 -10.44 8.01
C PRO A 123 9.45 -10.64 6.54
N VAL A 124 10.47 -9.88 6.11
CA VAL A 124 11.35 -10.37 5.05
C VAL A 124 12.08 -11.58 5.63
N LEU A 125 11.83 -12.74 5.06
CA LEU A 125 12.38 -14.01 5.54
C LEU A 125 13.77 -14.25 4.96
N VAL A 126 13.92 -14.00 3.66
CA VAL A 126 15.16 -14.19 2.90
C VAL A 126 15.22 -13.13 1.80
N CYS A 127 16.42 -12.66 1.47
CA CYS A 127 16.65 -11.79 0.32
C CYS A 127 17.99 -12.16 -0.32
N ALA A 128 18.08 -12.04 -1.64
CA ALA A 128 19.34 -12.21 -2.34
C ALA A 128 20.36 -11.14 -1.92
N ASP A 129 21.66 -11.47 -1.94
CA ASP A 129 22.74 -10.51 -1.67
C ASP A 129 22.73 -9.33 -2.65
N ASP A 130 22.37 -9.63 -3.90
CA ASP A 130 22.21 -8.65 -4.98
C ASP A 130 20.81 -8.00 -5.00
N HIS A 131 20.00 -8.29 -3.98
CA HIS A 131 18.63 -7.86 -3.76
C HIS A 131 17.67 -8.10 -4.93
N SER A 132 18.00 -9.00 -5.87
CA SER A 132 17.20 -9.36 -7.05
C SER A 132 15.78 -9.83 -6.76
N TRP A 133 15.62 -10.48 -5.63
CA TRP A 133 14.40 -11.06 -5.15
C TRP A 133 14.41 -11.05 -3.63
N PHE A 134 13.22 -11.15 -3.06
CA PHE A 134 13.06 -11.43 -1.65
C PHE A 134 11.89 -12.37 -1.43
N ILE A 135 11.98 -13.14 -0.36
CA ILE A 135 10.94 -14.00 0.17
C ILE A 135 10.40 -13.32 1.42
N ARG A 136 9.08 -13.20 1.49
CA ARG A 136 8.37 -12.72 2.66
C ARG A 136 7.26 -13.68 3.06
N GLN A 137 6.77 -13.53 4.27
CA GLN A 137 5.57 -14.23 4.71
C GLN A 137 4.37 -13.88 3.82
N TRP A 138 3.56 -14.88 3.50
CA TRP A 138 2.30 -14.68 2.77
C TRP A 138 1.26 -14.04 3.69
N THR A 139 0.61 -12.99 3.20
CA THR A 139 -0.51 -12.35 3.88
C THR A 139 -1.81 -12.88 3.30
N SER A 140 -2.61 -13.58 4.11
CA SER A 140 -3.92 -14.08 3.70
C SER A 140 -4.98 -12.97 3.70
N GLY A 141 -5.85 -12.95 2.69
CA GLY A 141 -6.99 -12.05 2.62
C GLY A 141 -7.46 -11.87 1.17
N GLU A 142 -8.52 -11.09 0.99
CA GLU A 142 -8.96 -10.57 -0.32
C GLU A 142 -8.43 -9.17 -0.52
N VAL A 143 -8.03 -8.84 -1.74
CA VAL A 143 -7.67 -7.47 -2.10
C VAL A 143 -8.92 -6.61 -2.01
N LEU A 144 -8.85 -5.50 -1.26
CA LEU A 144 -10.01 -4.69 -0.93
C LEU A 144 -10.71 -4.11 -2.16
N SER A 145 -9.97 -3.85 -3.25
CA SER A 145 -10.55 -3.44 -4.56
C SER A 145 -11.39 -4.52 -5.24
N GLU A 146 -11.25 -5.77 -4.85
CA GLU A 146 -11.89 -6.94 -5.48
C GLU A 146 -13.08 -7.46 -4.67
N ILE A 147 -13.27 -7.01 -3.43
CA ILE A 147 -14.39 -7.46 -2.60
C ILE A 147 -15.66 -6.76 -3.03
N GLU A 148 -16.48 -7.45 -3.83
CA GLU A 148 -17.80 -6.96 -4.20
C GLU A 148 -18.73 -6.95 -2.99
N GLY A 149 -19.46 -5.83 -2.81
CA GLY A 149 -20.45 -5.72 -1.74
C GLY A 149 -19.86 -5.64 -0.32
N PHE A 150 -18.57 -5.27 -0.17
CA PHE A 150 -17.95 -5.08 1.15
C PHE A 150 -18.83 -4.20 2.05
N ALA A 151 -19.24 -4.74 3.20
CA ALA A 151 -20.15 -4.08 4.13
C ALA A 151 -19.37 -3.12 5.05
N TRP A 152 -19.28 -1.86 4.64
CA TRP A 152 -18.71 -0.81 5.47
C TRP A 152 -19.65 -0.44 6.61
N ASN A 153 -19.11 -0.48 7.83
CA ASN A 153 -19.77 -0.04 9.05
C ASN A 153 -18.74 0.57 10.01
N LYS A 154 -19.19 1.00 11.18
CA LYS A 154 -18.31 1.62 12.19
C LYS A 154 -17.11 0.75 12.53
N THR A 155 -17.36 -0.52 12.79
CA THR A 155 -16.32 -1.48 13.18
C THR A 155 -15.27 -1.64 12.09
N THR A 156 -15.67 -1.80 10.82
CA THR A 156 -14.70 -1.96 9.72
C THR A 156 -13.89 -0.70 9.47
N VAL A 157 -14.50 0.49 9.59
CA VAL A 157 -13.75 1.76 9.47
C VAL A 157 -12.76 1.91 10.62
N VAL A 158 -13.14 1.54 11.84
CA VAL A 158 -12.25 1.56 13.01
C VAL A 158 -11.10 0.55 12.87
N GLU A 159 -11.35 -0.64 12.33
CA GLU A 159 -10.27 -1.61 12.08
C GLU A 159 -9.29 -1.13 10.99
N LEU A 160 -9.80 -0.46 9.95
CA LEU A 160 -8.95 0.20 8.95
C LEU A 160 -8.12 1.32 9.59
N TRP A 161 -8.76 2.14 10.44
CA TRP A 161 -8.09 3.20 11.19
C TRP A 161 -6.94 2.64 12.03
N LYS A 162 -7.19 1.62 12.84
CA LYS A 162 -6.18 0.98 13.70
C LYS A 162 -4.99 0.44 12.90
N LEU A 163 -5.24 -0.13 11.71
CA LEU A 163 -4.16 -0.58 10.84
C LEU A 163 -3.24 0.60 10.48
N PHE A 164 -3.82 1.68 9.97
CA PHE A 164 -3.04 2.81 9.47
C PHE A 164 -2.43 3.66 10.59
N GLU A 165 -3.09 3.78 11.74
CA GLU A 165 -2.53 4.39 12.95
C GLU A 165 -1.18 3.77 13.29
N LYS A 166 -1.12 2.44 13.33
CA LYS A 166 0.10 1.72 13.69
C LYS A 166 1.14 1.71 12.57
N ILE A 167 0.70 1.64 11.32
CA ILE A 167 1.61 1.80 10.18
C ILE A 167 2.25 3.19 10.20
N PHE A 168 1.47 4.25 10.50
CA PHE A 168 1.98 5.61 10.55
C PHE A 168 2.87 5.82 11.78
N GLU A 169 2.56 5.24 12.92
CA GLU A 169 3.48 5.20 14.07
C GLU A 169 4.85 4.62 13.68
N ILE A 170 4.88 3.51 12.93
CA ILE A 170 6.14 2.87 12.51
C ILE A 170 6.93 3.70 11.49
N PHE A 171 6.24 4.37 10.58
CA PHE A 171 6.87 5.05 9.44
C PHE A 171 7.01 6.56 9.63
N HIS A 172 5.96 7.24 10.09
CA HIS A 172 5.92 8.69 10.24
C HIS A 172 6.61 9.15 11.52
N ASP A 173 6.46 8.41 12.62
CA ASP A 173 7.03 8.78 13.92
C ASP A 173 8.45 8.21 14.15
N ALA A 174 9.01 7.52 13.15
CA ALA A 174 10.38 7.07 13.17
C ALA A 174 11.36 8.26 13.21
N ALA A 175 12.54 8.06 13.83
CA ALA A 175 13.59 9.08 13.93
C ALA A 175 13.95 9.73 12.57
N GLU A 176 13.94 8.92 11.51
CA GLU A 176 13.83 9.42 10.14
C GLU A 176 12.43 9.02 9.63
N PRO A 177 11.52 9.97 9.35
CA PRO A 177 10.19 9.68 8.83
C PRO A 177 10.21 9.09 7.42
N TRP A 178 9.23 8.25 7.09
CA TRP A 178 9.06 7.59 5.80
C TRP A 178 7.67 7.86 5.24
N LEU A 179 7.59 8.01 3.92
CA LEU A 179 6.32 8.07 3.19
C LEU A 179 6.04 6.75 2.48
N ILE A 180 4.81 6.26 2.54
CA ILE A 180 4.35 5.03 1.90
C ILE A 180 4.03 5.30 0.42
N ARG A 181 3.26 6.36 0.15
CA ARG A 181 2.93 6.91 -1.20
C ARG A 181 2.10 6.02 -2.13
N ASP A 182 1.68 4.83 -1.72
CA ASP A 182 0.80 3.98 -2.55
C ASP A 182 -0.32 3.36 -1.73
N ILE A 183 -0.95 4.19 -0.89
CA ILE A 183 -2.15 3.82 -0.12
C ILE A 183 -3.35 3.87 -1.06
N LYS A 184 -3.90 2.69 -1.39
CA LYS A 184 -5.06 2.51 -2.27
C LYS A 184 -5.71 1.15 -2.04
N PRO A 185 -6.98 0.94 -2.45
CA PRO A 185 -7.69 -0.31 -2.20
C PRO A 185 -6.97 -1.58 -2.72
N SER A 186 -6.26 -1.48 -3.84
CA SER A 186 -5.55 -2.63 -4.43
C SER A 186 -4.32 -3.08 -3.65
N ASN A 187 -3.87 -2.31 -2.65
CA ASN A 187 -2.71 -2.61 -1.82
C ASN A 187 -3.10 -3.00 -0.38
N VAL A 188 -4.40 -3.07 -0.08
CA VAL A 188 -4.94 -3.46 1.21
C VAL A 188 -5.67 -4.79 1.07
N LEU A 189 -5.37 -5.74 1.95
CA LEU A 189 -6.08 -7.00 2.09
C LEU A 189 -7.10 -6.90 3.23
N TYR A 190 -8.20 -7.63 3.12
CA TYR A 190 -9.10 -7.92 4.23
C TYR A 190 -9.31 -9.43 4.37
N GLY A 191 -9.11 -9.95 5.57
CA GLY A 191 -9.27 -11.37 5.86
C GLY A 191 -9.36 -11.62 7.36
N SER A 192 -10.16 -12.61 7.76
CA SER A 192 -10.34 -12.95 9.18
C SER A 192 -10.69 -11.75 10.08
N GLY A 193 -11.48 -10.81 9.54
CA GLY A 193 -11.92 -9.60 10.24
C GLY A 193 -10.87 -8.50 10.39
N LYS A 194 -9.71 -8.62 9.75
CA LYS A 194 -8.59 -7.66 9.86
C LYS A 194 -8.14 -7.16 8.50
N PHE A 195 -7.64 -5.92 8.49
CA PHE A 195 -6.97 -5.33 7.34
C PHE A 195 -5.45 -5.58 7.38
N SER A 196 -4.81 -5.57 6.22
CA SER A 196 -3.34 -5.59 6.11
C SER A 196 -2.87 -4.82 4.88
N LEU A 197 -1.82 -4.01 5.00
CA LEU A 197 -1.15 -3.38 3.87
C LEU A 197 -0.01 -4.30 3.40
N PHE A 198 0.12 -4.55 2.10
CA PHE A 198 1.06 -5.56 1.60
C PHE A 198 2.03 -5.10 0.51
N ASP A 199 1.95 -3.87 0.02
CA ASP A 199 2.89 -3.35 -0.97
C ASP A 199 3.56 -2.08 -0.44
N PHE A 200 4.89 -2.12 -0.37
CA PHE A 200 5.75 -1.03 0.11
C PHE A 200 6.80 -0.63 -0.94
N SER A 201 6.58 -1.00 -2.20
CA SER A 201 7.51 -0.75 -3.31
C SER A 201 7.80 0.74 -3.54
N THR A 202 6.88 1.62 -3.16
CA THR A 202 7.00 3.09 -3.23
C THR A 202 7.44 3.73 -1.93
N THR A 203 7.54 2.98 -0.83
CA THR A 203 7.83 3.50 0.50
C THR A 203 9.28 3.98 0.60
N ARG A 204 9.54 5.21 1.05
CA ARG A 204 10.87 5.84 1.08
C ARG A 204 11.05 6.75 2.28
N PRO A 205 12.30 6.98 2.76
CA PRO A 205 12.59 8.06 3.68
C PRO A 205 12.10 9.41 3.14
N LEU A 206 11.57 10.26 4.01
CA LEU A 206 11.07 11.59 3.64
C LEU A 206 12.18 12.48 3.10
N SER A 207 13.39 12.36 3.67
CA SER A 207 14.63 12.99 3.19
C SER A 207 14.91 12.67 1.71
N GLU A 208 14.76 11.40 1.32
CA GLU A 208 14.95 10.92 -0.05
C GLU A 208 13.84 11.44 -0.99
N VAL A 209 12.59 11.52 -0.50
CA VAL A 209 11.46 12.05 -1.28
C VAL A 209 11.61 13.55 -1.56
N ASN A 210 12.16 14.31 -0.62
CA ASN A 210 12.33 15.75 -0.75
C ASN A 210 13.63 16.17 -1.44
N SER A 211 14.68 15.34 -1.39
CA SER A 211 15.97 15.61 -2.06
C SER A 211 16.01 15.25 -3.54
N ARG A 212 15.14 14.34 -4.00
CA ARG A 212 15.10 13.93 -5.41
C ARG A 212 14.35 14.94 -6.26
N ASN A 213 14.90 15.24 -7.43
CA ASN A 213 14.15 15.85 -8.53
C ASN A 213 13.01 14.91 -8.92
N ARG A 214 11.80 15.17 -8.42
CA ARG A 214 10.62 14.40 -8.77
C ARG A 214 10.23 14.77 -10.19
N ARG A 215 10.01 13.75 -11.03
CA ARG A 215 9.39 13.99 -12.34
C ARG A 215 7.98 14.52 -12.12
N ASP A 216 7.67 15.61 -12.81
CA ASP A 216 6.30 16.11 -12.88
C ASP A 216 5.39 15.01 -13.48
N ARG A 217 4.26 14.80 -12.82
CA ARG A 217 3.22 13.83 -13.18
C ARG A 217 1.89 14.51 -13.45
N LEU A 218 1.86 15.84 -13.49
CA LEU A 218 0.69 16.60 -13.89
C LEU A 218 0.24 16.20 -15.31
N GLY A 219 -1.07 16.07 -15.51
CA GLY A 219 -1.65 15.65 -16.79
C GLY A 219 -1.50 14.15 -17.13
N SER A 220 -0.77 13.37 -16.32
CA SER A 220 -0.53 11.94 -16.61
C SER A 220 -1.67 10.99 -16.22
N ARG A 221 -2.71 11.50 -15.54
CA ARG A 221 -3.78 10.71 -14.89
C ARG A 221 -3.29 9.69 -13.85
N ALA A 222 -1.98 9.68 -13.53
CA ALA A 222 -1.39 8.89 -12.45
C ALA A 222 -1.66 9.53 -11.09
N GLY A 223 -1.44 8.77 -10.02
CA GLY A 223 -1.53 9.29 -8.65
C GLY A 223 -2.96 9.69 -8.24
N ARG A 224 -3.97 8.91 -8.63
CA ARG A 224 -5.40 9.22 -8.37
C ARG A 224 -5.80 9.27 -6.89
N SER A 225 -4.91 8.85 -6.00
CA SER A 225 -5.06 8.92 -4.55
C SER A 225 -4.02 9.85 -3.91
N TRP A 226 -3.19 10.53 -4.69
CA TRP A 226 -2.10 11.36 -4.18
C TRP A 226 -2.58 12.78 -3.91
N GLY A 227 -2.03 13.40 -2.87
CA GLY A 227 -2.14 14.85 -2.71
C GLY A 227 -1.43 15.57 -3.87
N PRO A 228 -1.85 16.79 -4.21
CA PRO A 228 -1.28 17.53 -5.33
C PRO A 228 0.24 17.70 -5.20
N GLU A 229 0.77 17.87 -3.99
CA GLU A 229 2.20 18.02 -3.71
C GLU A 229 3.07 16.83 -4.13
N LEU A 230 2.50 15.64 -4.28
CA LEU A 230 3.18 14.44 -4.78
C LEU A 230 3.25 14.38 -6.32
N LEU A 231 2.48 15.22 -7.02
CA LEU A 231 2.40 15.21 -8.48
C LEU A 231 3.46 16.08 -9.15
N PHE A 232 3.98 17.09 -8.47
CA PHE A 232 4.95 18.04 -9.02
C PHE A 232 6.07 18.36 -8.02
N GLN A 233 7.10 19.06 -8.52
CA GLN A 233 8.16 19.59 -7.66
C GLN A 233 7.74 20.98 -7.15
N GLY A 234 7.08 21.01 -6.00
CA GLY A 234 6.71 22.25 -5.31
C GLY A 234 7.91 22.93 -4.65
N LYS A 235 7.71 24.19 -4.23
CA LYS A 235 8.65 24.92 -3.38
C LYS A 235 8.67 24.37 -1.95
N ASP A 236 7.51 23.94 -1.47
CA ASP A 236 7.36 23.41 -0.12
C ASP A 236 7.79 21.94 -0.05
N PRO A 237 8.45 21.53 1.05
CA PRO A 237 8.73 20.13 1.28
C PRO A 237 7.42 19.34 1.42
N ILE A 238 7.44 18.07 0.99
CA ILE A 238 6.34 17.14 1.22
C ILE A 238 6.39 16.72 2.69
N GLY A 239 5.24 16.77 3.38
CA GLY A 239 5.05 16.24 4.72
C GLY A 239 4.52 14.80 4.76
N VAL A 240 4.56 14.19 5.95
CA VAL A 240 3.96 12.83 6.19
C VAL A 240 2.45 12.80 5.96
N ASN A 241 1.79 13.95 6.10
CA ASN A 241 0.38 14.20 5.80
C ASN A 241 -0.04 13.95 4.33
N ALA A 242 0.91 13.73 3.43
CA ALA A 242 0.62 13.22 2.09
C ALA A 242 -0.02 11.81 2.12
N ASP A 243 0.42 10.93 3.03
CA ASP A 243 -0.16 9.60 3.20
C ASP A 243 -1.57 9.67 3.83
N TYR A 244 -1.84 10.65 4.70
CA TYR A 244 -3.17 10.91 5.27
C TYR A 244 -4.19 11.26 4.18
N PHE A 245 -3.78 12.07 3.20
CA PHE A 245 -4.60 12.38 2.03
C PHE A 245 -4.93 11.13 1.23
N SER A 246 -3.96 10.25 0.98
CA SER A 246 -4.18 9.00 0.27
C SER A 246 -5.09 8.03 1.02
N LEU A 247 -4.94 7.93 2.35
CA LEU A 247 -5.79 7.12 3.21
C LEU A 247 -7.25 7.62 3.19
N ALA A 248 -7.47 8.92 3.35
CA ALA A 248 -8.81 9.49 3.34
C ALA A 248 -9.47 9.40 1.96
N THR A 249 -8.69 9.60 0.89
CA THR A 249 -9.16 9.39 -0.49
C THR A 249 -9.60 7.96 -0.72
N MET A 250 -8.80 6.98 -0.27
CA MET A 250 -9.15 5.57 -0.35
C MET A 250 -10.46 5.28 0.40
N LEU A 251 -10.61 5.75 1.64
CA LEU A 251 -11.83 5.54 2.42
C LEU A 251 -13.05 6.17 1.74
N TYR A 252 -12.94 7.41 1.24
CA TYR A 252 -14.01 8.07 0.50
C TYR A 252 -14.47 7.24 -0.70
N GLN A 253 -13.53 6.76 -1.54
CA GLN A 253 -13.85 5.91 -2.70
C GLN A 253 -14.60 4.64 -2.29
N LEU A 254 -14.16 3.99 -1.22
CA LEU A 254 -14.73 2.75 -0.71
C LEU A 254 -16.16 2.94 -0.18
N LEU A 255 -16.40 3.97 0.64
CA LEU A 255 -17.73 4.26 1.18
C LEU A 255 -18.72 4.68 0.10
N ARG A 256 -18.25 5.40 -0.92
CA ARG A 256 -19.07 5.90 -2.03
C ARG A 256 -19.26 4.88 -3.16
N ARG A 257 -18.51 3.77 -3.13
CA ARG A 257 -18.42 2.78 -4.22
C ARG A 257 -18.03 3.43 -5.56
N GLU A 258 -17.26 4.51 -5.50
CA GLU A 258 -16.80 5.25 -6.67
C GLU A 258 -15.54 4.57 -7.23
N ARG A 259 -15.64 4.03 -8.45
CA ARG A 259 -14.50 3.41 -9.16
C ARG A 259 -13.65 4.42 -9.95
N GLY A 260 -14.13 5.66 -10.07
CA GLY A 260 -13.45 6.75 -10.78
C GLY A 260 -12.41 7.48 -9.92
N PRO A 261 -11.55 8.30 -10.54
CA PRO A 261 -10.70 9.23 -9.80
C PRO A 261 -11.57 10.21 -9.01
N VAL A 262 -11.25 10.41 -7.74
CA VAL A 262 -11.82 11.50 -6.93
C VAL A 262 -11.24 12.84 -7.37
N TRP A 263 -9.96 12.79 -7.74
CA TRP A 263 -9.13 13.95 -8.04
C TRP A 263 -8.72 13.97 -9.51
N GLN A 264 -8.95 15.09 -10.19
CA GLN A 264 -8.55 15.29 -11.57
C GLN A 264 -7.09 15.70 -11.65
N ASN A 265 -6.29 14.87 -12.32
CA ASN A 265 -4.90 15.15 -12.68
C ASN A 265 -4.74 15.15 -14.21
N GLU A 266 -5.59 15.93 -14.87
CA GLU A 266 -5.58 16.09 -16.34
C GLU A 266 -4.91 17.39 -16.78
N THR A 267 -4.77 18.35 -15.88
CA THR A 267 -4.16 19.64 -16.19
C THR A 267 -2.65 19.59 -15.95
N PRO A 268 -1.81 20.03 -16.92
CA PRO A 268 -0.35 19.97 -16.80
C PRO A 268 0.26 21.08 -15.92
N GLY A 269 -0.50 22.14 -15.60
CA GLY A 269 0.00 23.28 -14.82
C GLY A 269 -0.29 23.15 -13.32
N GLN A 270 0.71 23.44 -12.49
CA GLN A 270 0.63 23.29 -11.03
C GLN A 270 -0.50 24.11 -10.41
N GLU A 271 -0.61 25.39 -10.76
CA GLU A 271 -1.64 26.29 -10.21
C GLU A 271 -3.05 25.81 -10.58
N GLN A 272 -3.23 25.38 -11.84
CA GLN A 272 -4.50 24.87 -12.31
C GLN A 272 -4.86 23.53 -11.67
N ALA A 273 -3.87 22.66 -11.45
CA ALA A 273 -4.07 21.40 -10.74
C ALA A 273 -4.47 21.62 -9.28
N VAL A 274 -3.79 22.53 -8.56
CA VAL A 274 -4.17 22.89 -7.19
C VAL A 274 -5.57 23.50 -7.14
N ALA A 275 -5.91 24.39 -8.08
CA ALA A 275 -7.25 24.96 -8.19
C ALA A 275 -8.32 23.90 -8.48
N ALA A 276 -8.03 22.92 -9.35
CA ALA A 276 -8.92 21.80 -9.63
C ALA A 276 -9.16 20.95 -8.36
N TYR A 277 -8.10 20.62 -7.63
CA TYR A 277 -8.20 19.91 -6.34
C TYR A 277 -9.04 20.70 -5.32
N ALA A 278 -8.89 22.02 -5.25
CA ALA A 278 -9.72 22.87 -4.37
C ALA A 278 -11.21 22.78 -4.72
N VAL A 279 -11.55 22.85 -6.00
CA VAL A 279 -12.95 22.70 -6.48
C VAL A 279 -13.50 21.30 -6.18
N GLU A 280 -12.67 20.26 -6.29
CA GLU A 280 -13.06 18.88 -5.99
C GLU A 280 -13.23 18.65 -4.49
N TYR A 281 -12.34 19.21 -3.68
CA TYR A 281 -12.42 19.17 -2.23
C TYR A 281 -13.72 19.81 -1.72
N GLU A 282 -14.15 20.92 -2.31
CA GLU A 282 -15.44 21.55 -2.02
C GLU A 282 -16.65 20.64 -2.27
N LYS A 283 -16.56 19.73 -3.25
CA LYS A 283 -17.59 18.73 -3.53
C LYS A 283 -17.51 17.58 -2.52
N VAL A 284 -16.29 17.10 -2.25
CA VAL A 284 -16.03 16.00 -1.32
C VAL A 284 -16.44 16.39 0.10
N ARG A 285 -16.08 17.58 0.60
CA ARG A 285 -16.41 18.04 1.96
C ARG A 285 -17.91 18.12 2.24
N LYS A 286 -18.75 18.21 1.21
CA LYS A 286 -20.22 18.19 1.33
C LYS A 286 -20.80 16.76 1.36
N LYS A 287 -20.11 15.80 0.75
CA LYS A 287 -20.57 14.41 0.58
C LYS A 287 -19.98 13.46 1.62
N PHE A 288 -18.68 13.56 1.88
CA PHE A 288 -17.95 12.63 2.73
C PHE A 288 -18.49 12.58 4.18
N PRO A 289 -18.84 13.70 4.84
CA PRO A 289 -19.49 13.67 6.14
C PRO A 289 -20.76 12.83 6.20
N LYS A 290 -21.57 12.83 5.14
CA LYS A 290 -22.82 12.06 5.09
C LYS A 290 -22.51 10.57 5.10
N SER A 291 -21.59 10.12 4.26
CA SER A 291 -21.17 8.71 4.20
C SER A 291 -20.47 8.23 5.48
N LEU A 292 -19.68 9.09 6.12
CA LEU A 292 -19.06 8.77 7.42
C LEU A 292 -20.10 8.69 8.55
N LYS A 293 -21.12 9.57 8.53
CA LYS A 293 -22.24 9.51 9.47
C LYS A 293 -23.09 8.26 9.27
N GLU A 294 -23.34 7.86 8.02
CA GLU A 294 -24.07 6.62 7.68
C GLU A 294 -23.40 5.36 8.24
N VAL A 295 -22.06 5.34 8.30
CA VAL A 295 -21.31 4.24 8.94
C VAL A 295 -21.08 4.46 10.44
N GLY A 296 -21.67 5.48 11.06
CA GLY A 296 -21.66 5.69 12.51
C GLY A 296 -20.41 6.37 13.09
N MET A 297 -19.67 7.15 12.28
CA MET A 297 -18.57 7.99 12.78
C MET A 297 -19.10 9.18 13.60
N SER A 298 -18.35 9.59 14.61
CA SER A 298 -18.62 10.80 15.40
C SER A 298 -18.24 12.09 14.65
N GLY A 299 -18.74 13.24 15.11
CA GLY A 299 -18.41 14.55 14.52
C GLY A 299 -16.90 14.80 14.42
N THR A 300 -16.17 14.57 15.50
CA THR A 300 -14.70 14.75 15.52
C THR A 300 -13.97 13.81 14.56
N GLN A 301 -14.42 12.56 14.42
CA GLN A 301 -13.84 11.63 13.44
C GLN A 301 -14.16 12.04 12.01
N ILE A 302 -15.36 12.57 11.78
CA ILE A 302 -15.76 13.12 10.47
C ILE A 302 -14.85 14.30 10.09
N ASP A 303 -14.65 15.24 11.02
CA ASP A 303 -13.82 16.42 10.78
C ASP A 303 -12.38 16.04 10.46
N PHE A 304 -11.81 15.06 11.18
CA PHE A 304 -10.48 14.51 10.89
C PHE A 304 -10.40 13.97 9.46
N TRP A 305 -11.32 13.09 9.06
CA TRP A 305 -11.30 12.48 7.73
C TRP A 305 -11.45 13.50 6.60
N VAL A 306 -12.28 14.53 6.80
CA VAL A 306 -12.42 15.63 5.84
C VAL A 306 -11.13 16.45 5.77
N ALA A 307 -10.53 16.79 6.91
CA ALA A 307 -9.29 17.57 6.96
C ALA A 307 -8.12 16.86 6.26
N CYS A 308 -8.03 15.54 6.37
CA CYS A 308 -7.03 14.74 5.63
C CYS A 308 -7.09 14.95 4.10
N MET A 309 -8.26 15.25 3.54
CA MET A 309 -8.44 15.45 2.10
C MET A 309 -8.23 16.90 1.64
N ASN A 310 -7.79 17.81 2.52
CA ASN A 310 -7.56 19.20 2.15
C ASN A 310 -6.43 19.31 1.12
N PRO A 311 -6.61 19.95 -0.05
CA PRO A 311 -5.53 20.11 -1.04
C PRO A 311 -4.31 20.84 -0.50
N ASP A 312 -4.50 21.79 0.43
CA ASP A 312 -3.42 22.43 1.16
C ASP A 312 -2.88 21.47 2.23
N GLN A 313 -1.66 20.98 2.04
CA GLN A 313 -1.02 20.09 3.01
C GLN A 313 -0.86 20.75 4.39
N GLY A 314 -0.69 22.07 4.48
CA GLY A 314 -0.56 22.77 5.78
C GLY A 314 -1.84 22.73 6.63
N GLN A 315 -2.97 22.37 6.03
CA GLN A 315 -4.27 22.24 6.69
C GLN A 315 -4.66 20.80 7.02
N ARG A 316 -3.81 19.82 6.66
CA ARG A 316 -4.03 18.41 6.98
C ARG A 316 -3.46 18.07 8.34
N PRO A 317 -4.08 17.12 9.08
CA PRO A 317 -3.43 16.54 10.25
C PRO A 317 -2.16 15.78 9.84
N ASP A 318 -1.19 15.78 10.73
CA ASP A 318 0.05 15.02 10.67
C ASP A 318 0.10 13.88 11.70
N GLN A 319 -0.91 13.80 12.56
CA GLN A 319 -1.08 12.77 13.59
C GLN A 319 -2.53 12.28 13.61
N PHE A 320 -2.74 11.01 13.96
CA PHE A 320 -4.06 10.45 14.14
C PHE A 320 -4.79 11.05 15.34
N LEU A 321 -6.11 11.20 15.20
CA LEU A 321 -6.98 11.44 16.34
C LEU A 321 -7.03 10.18 17.22
N SER A 322 -6.70 10.31 18.51
CA SER A 322 -6.90 9.21 19.45
C SER A 322 -8.36 8.77 19.43
N LEU A 323 -8.59 7.48 19.18
CA LEU A 323 -9.94 6.89 19.16
C LEU A 323 -10.68 7.05 20.50
N ASN A 324 -9.95 7.29 21.60
CA ASN A 324 -10.50 7.50 22.95
C ASN A 324 -10.95 8.95 23.22
N GLY A 325 -10.96 9.84 22.22
CA GLY A 325 -11.53 11.18 22.36
C GLY A 325 -10.69 12.13 23.20
N GLY A 326 -9.39 11.86 23.37
CA GLY A 326 -8.44 12.84 23.87
C GLY A 326 -8.52 14.08 23.00
N ARG A 327 -8.94 15.21 23.60
CA ARG A 327 -9.18 16.48 22.91
C ARG A 327 -7.97 16.83 22.04
N PHE A 328 -8.14 16.77 20.72
CA PHE A 328 -7.37 17.62 19.84
C PHE A 328 -7.55 19.06 20.34
N GLY A 329 -6.46 19.83 20.42
CA GLY A 329 -6.56 21.29 20.50
C GLY A 329 -7.54 21.71 19.41
N SER A 330 -8.60 22.43 19.79
CA SER A 330 -9.79 22.65 18.96
C SER A 330 -9.41 22.87 17.49
N LEU A 331 -10.06 22.19 16.55
CA LEU A 331 -9.86 22.40 15.10
C LEU A 331 -9.87 23.90 14.73
N ALA A 332 -10.52 24.77 15.50
CA ALA A 332 -10.43 26.22 15.37
C ALA A 332 -8.99 26.80 15.33
N SER A 333 -7.98 26.14 15.92
CA SER A 333 -6.58 26.57 15.82
C SER A 333 -5.89 26.16 14.52
N LEU A 334 -6.42 25.17 13.79
CA LEU A 334 -5.95 24.76 12.46
C LEU A 334 -6.55 25.68 11.38
N TRP A 335 -7.86 25.96 11.45
CA TRP A 335 -8.54 26.85 10.49
C TRP A 335 -8.27 28.35 10.72
N GLY A 336 -7.62 28.71 11.84
CA GLY A 336 -7.33 30.09 12.24
C GLY A 336 -6.01 30.67 11.72
N ARG A 337 -5.11 29.85 11.14
CA ARG A 337 -3.89 30.36 10.48
C ARG A 337 -4.22 30.73 9.04
N ARG A 338 -4.81 31.92 8.86
CA ARG A 338 -4.71 32.65 7.60
C ARG A 338 -3.25 33.09 7.45
N TYR A 339 -2.58 32.59 6.42
CA TYR A 339 -1.45 33.31 5.81
C TYR A 339 -2.00 34.30 4.79
#